data_AF-A0A6C0E4Q0-F1
#
_entry.id   AF-A0A6C0E4Q0-F1
#
_cell.length_a   1.000
_cell.length_b   1.000
_cell.length_c   1.000
_cell.angle_alpha   90.00
_cell.angle_beta   90.00
_cell.angle_gamma   90.00
#
_symmetry.space_group_name_H-M   'P 1'
#
loop_
_entity.id
_entity.type
_entity.pdbx_description
1 polymer ?
#
loop_
_entity_poly.entity_id
_entity_poly.type
_entity_poly.pdbx_seq_one_letter_code
_entity_poly.pdbx_strand_id
1 'polypeptide(L)'
;MDSITMSRTNNLDKDDTQYPDEKNNNNIDIVLRQTNYTKEIAIQKLEQHNNNVIDVIKEYMGVKPSEKKLPMKSLNQEIYRQIRVKLDTSMDEYRIKQNGKITIN
;
A
#
# COMPACT_ATOMS: atom_id res chain seq x y z
N MET A 1 6.07 -27.49 44.51
CA MET A 1 6.94 -28.66 44.29
C MET A 1 6.04 -29.70 43.63
N ASP A 2 6.10 -29.94 42.32
CA ASP A 2 7.26 -29.83 41.42
C ASP A 2 6.90 -29.30 40.03
N SER A 3 7.61 -28.24 39.68
CA SER A 3 7.85 -27.81 38.30
C SER A 3 8.68 -28.87 37.58
N ILE A 4 8.15 -29.45 36.50
CA ILE A 4 8.98 -30.22 35.57
C ILE A 4 9.37 -29.29 34.42
N THR A 5 10.59 -28.78 34.56
CA THR A 5 11.37 -28.13 33.51
C THR A 5 11.88 -29.13 32.47
N MET A 6 12.11 -28.58 31.26
CA MET A 6 12.95 -29.03 30.15
C MET A 6 12.33 -29.94 29.09
N SER A 7 12.16 -29.37 27.89
CA SER A 7 13.08 -29.69 26.78
C SER A 7 13.22 -28.49 25.85
N ARG A 8 14.46 -27.97 25.75
CA ARG A 8 14.90 -27.12 24.63
C ARG A 8 14.82 -27.95 23.36
N THR A 9 14.09 -27.48 22.35
CA THR A 9 14.39 -27.81 20.96
C THR A 9 14.85 -26.54 20.28
N ASN A 10 16.14 -26.53 19.96
CA ASN A 10 16.81 -25.50 19.18
C ASN A 10 16.24 -25.42 17.77
N ASN A 11 16.32 -24.20 17.21
CA ASN A 11 16.42 -23.82 15.80
C ASN A 11 16.11 -24.92 14.76
N LEU A 12 15.02 -24.75 14.02
CA LEU A 12 15.10 -24.91 12.58
C LEU A 12 15.19 -23.50 12.00
N ASP A 13 16.26 -23.30 11.25
CA ASP A 13 16.44 -22.18 10.34
C ASP A 13 15.12 -21.89 9.63
N LYS A 14 14.74 -20.61 9.63
CA LYS A 14 13.67 -20.12 8.75
C LYS A 14 14.23 -20.23 7.34
N ASP A 15 14.10 -21.41 6.77
CA ASP A 15 14.20 -21.63 5.33
C ASP A 15 13.20 -20.66 4.68
N ASP A 16 13.71 -19.81 3.79
CA ASP A 16 12.98 -18.87 2.94
C ASP A 16 12.08 -19.61 1.91
N THR A 17 11.37 -20.65 2.35
CA THR A 17 10.37 -21.35 1.55
C THR A 17 9.06 -20.57 1.63
N GLN A 18 9.06 -19.48 0.86
CA GLN A 18 7.92 -18.61 0.53
C GLN A 18 6.65 -19.46 0.27
N TYR A 19 5.73 -19.49 1.23
CA TYR A 19 4.38 -19.97 0.98
C TYR A 19 3.78 -19.13 -0.16
N PRO A 20 3.28 -19.73 -1.25
CA PRO A 20 2.66 -18.96 -2.31
C PRO A 20 1.38 -18.35 -1.74
N ASP A 21 1.41 -17.07 -1.43
CA ASP A 21 0.24 -16.29 -1.01
C ASP A 21 -0.94 -16.66 -1.93
N GLU A 22 -2.05 -17.16 -1.37
CA GLU A 22 -3.27 -17.51 -2.13
C GLU A 22 -3.72 -16.35 -3.04
N LYS A 23 -3.42 -15.13 -2.61
CA LYS A 23 -3.65 -13.87 -3.33
C LYS A 23 -2.86 -13.78 -4.64
N ASN A 24 -1.64 -14.30 -4.69
CA ASN A 24 -0.82 -14.31 -5.91
C ASN A 24 -1.37 -15.31 -6.94
N ASN A 25 -1.83 -16.48 -6.50
CA ASN A 25 -2.45 -17.46 -7.41
C ASN A 25 -3.73 -16.91 -8.06
N ASN A 26 -4.60 -16.25 -7.28
CA ASN A 26 -5.81 -15.62 -7.82
C ASN A 26 -5.49 -14.53 -8.87
N ASN A 27 -4.45 -13.74 -8.64
CA ASN A 27 -4.01 -12.70 -9.57
C ASN A 27 -3.51 -13.29 -10.90
N ILE A 28 -2.72 -14.37 -10.82
CA ILE A 28 -2.19 -15.07 -12.00
C ILE A 28 -3.34 -15.66 -12.82
N ASP A 29 -4.31 -16.32 -12.17
CA ASP A 29 -5.46 -16.91 -12.85
C ASP A 29 -6.31 -15.86 -13.58
N ILE A 30 -6.47 -14.68 -13.00
CA ILE A 30 -7.18 -13.57 -13.67
C ILE A 30 -6.42 -13.15 -14.93
N VAL A 31 -5.10 -12.96 -14.86
CA VAL A 31 -4.29 -12.59 -16.03
C VAL A 31 -4.40 -13.66 -17.12
N LEU A 32 -4.23 -14.94 -16.77
CA LEU A 32 -4.29 -16.05 -17.72
C LEU A 32 -5.66 -16.20 -18.41
N ARG A 33 -6.76 -15.83 -17.74
CA ARG A 33 -8.11 -15.85 -18.36
C ARG A 33 -8.33 -14.71 -19.35
N GLN A 34 -7.55 -13.63 -19.26
CA GLN A 34 -7.73 -12.42 -20.08
C GLN A 34 -6.65 -12.25 -21.15
N THR A 35 -5.51 -12.93 -21.02
CA THR A 35 -4.37 -12.80 -21.92
C THR A 35 -3.89 -14.17 -22.40
N ASN A 36 -3.07 -14.16 -23.45
CA ASN A 36 -2.43 -15.38 -23.98
C ASN A 36 -1.06 -15.63 -23.34
N TYR A 37 -0.79 -15.06 -22.15
CA TYR A 37 0.47 -15.26 -21.46
C TYR A 37 0.59 -16.69 -20.90
N THR A 38 1.82 -17.19 -20.83
CA THR A 38 2.11 -18.39 -20.04
C THR A 38 2.18 -18.02 -18.56
N LYS A 39 2.10 -19.02 -17.68
CA LYS A 39 2.13 -18.80 -16.23
C LYS A 39 3.39 -18.06 -15.79
N GLU A 40 4.53 -18.39 -16.39
CA GLU A 40 5.83 -17.78 -16.10
C GLU A 40 5.84 -16.30 -16.50
N ILE A 41 5.31 -15.98 -17.68
CA ILE A 41 5.22 -14.60 -18.17
C ILE A 41 4.25 -13.79 -17.31
N ALA A 42 3.12 -14.39 -16.90
CA ALA A 42 2.15 -13.73 -16.03
C ALA A 42 2.74 -13.38 -14.66
N ILE A 43 3.53 -14.28 -14.06
CA ILE A 43 4.25 -14.01 -12.80
C ILE A 43 5.24 -12.87 -12.98
N GLN A 44 6.09 -12.94 -14.01
CA GLN A 44 7.09 -11.91 -14.28
C GLN A 44 6.45 -10.53 -14.50
N LYS A 45 5.33 -10.48 -15.23
CA LYS A 45 4.58 -9.25 -15.47
C LYS A 45 3.90 -8.71 -14.22
N LEU A 46 3.36 -9.58 -13.37
CA LEU A 46 2.79 -9.16 -12.09
C LEU A 46 3.85 -8.59 -11.16
N GLU A 47 5.05 -9.17 -11.11
CA GLU A 47 6.19 -8.61 -10.36
C GLU A 47 6.60 -7.23 -10.88
N GLN A 48 6.67 -7.04 -12.20
CA GLN A 48 6.97 -5.75 -12.83
C GLN A 48 5.93 -4.66 -12.51
N HIS A 49 4.68 -5.05 -12.25
CA HIS A 49 3.56 -4.15 -11.99
C HIS A 49 3.12 -4.11 -10.53
N ASN A 50 3.99 -4.48 -9.58
CA ASN A 50 3.69 -4.51 -8.13
C ASN A 50 2.41 -5.30 -7.80
N ASN A 51 2.21 -6.45 -8.44
CA ASN A 51 1.03 -7.32 -8.35
C ASN A 51 -0.30 -6.65 -8.75
N ASN A 52 -0.25 -5.57 -9.55
CA ASN A 52 -1.46 -4.95 -10.08
C ASN A 52 -1.91 -5.62 -11.37
N VAL A 53 -2.83 -6.58 -11.23
CA VAL A 53 -3.47 -7.32 -12.33
C VAL A 53 -4.05 -6.40 -13.41
N ILE A 54 -4.68 -5.30 -13.00
CA ILE A 54 -5.35 -4.37 -13.94
C ILE A 54 -4.32 -3.69 -14.84
N ASP A 55 -3.15 -3.34 -14.30
CA ASP A 55 -2.12 -2.64 -15.08
C ASP A 55 -1.45 -3.60 -16.07
N VAL A 56 -1.24 -4.87 -15.69
CA VAL A 56 -0.76 -5.93 -16.59
C VAL A 56 -1.73 -6.16 -17.76
N ILE A 57 -3.04 -6.22 -17.47
CA ILE A 57 -4.06 -6.40 -18.50
C ILE A 57 -4.13 -5.17 -19.42
N LYS A 58 -4.08 -3.95 -18.86
CA LYS A 58 -4.04 -2.72 -19.66
C LYS A 58 -2.82 -2.66 -20.56
N GLU A 59 -1.65 -3.05 -20.05
CA GLU A 59 -0.42 -3.14 -20.84
C GLU A 59 -0.58 -4.12 -22.00
N TYR A 60 -1.10 -5.33 -21.74
CA TYR A 60 -1.37 -6.33 -22.78
C TYR A 60 -2.35 -5.83 -23.85
N MET A 61 -3.39 -5.10 -23.43
CA MET A 61 -4.38 -4.50 -24.35
C MET A 61 -3.86 -3.25 -25.08
N GLY A 62 -2.61 -2.82 -24.85
CA GLY A 62 -2.04 -1.62 -25.47
C GLY A 62 -2.66 -0.31 -24.96
N VAL A 63 -3.39 -0.34 -23.84
CA VAL A 63 -3.96 0.85 -23.21
C VAL A 63 -2.84 1.55 -22.46
N LYS A 64 -2.37 2.69 -23.00
CA LYS A 64 -1.41 3.54 -22.29
C LYS A 64 -1.98 3.88 -20.90
N PRO A 65 -1.17 3.83 -19.83
CA PRO A 65 -1.63 4.22 -18.52
C PRO A 65 -2.19 5.64 -18.64
N SER A 66 -3.49 5.79 -18.33
CA SER A 66 -4.07 7.13 -18.22
C SER A 66 -3.28 7.81 -17.12
N GLU A 67 -2.49 8.83 -17.45
CA GLU A 67 -2.01 9.77 -16.45
C GLU A 67 -3.23 10.11 -15.61
N LYS A 68 -3.19 9.78 -14.31
CA LYS A 68 -4.26 10.14 -13.40
C LYS A 68 -4.26 11.67 -13.41
N LYS A 69 -5.06 12.26 -14.31
CA LYS A 69 -5.26 13.69 -14.36
C LYS A 69 -5.74 14.01 -12.96
N LEU A 70 -4.95 14.79 -12.23
CA LEU A 70 -5.38 15.32 -10.95
C LEU A 70 -6.77 15.90 -11.22
N PRO A 71 -7.80 15.51 -10.43
CA PRO A 71 -9.14 15.97 -10.68
C PRO A 71 -9.07 17.49 -10.78
N MET A 72 -9.51 18.04 -11.92
CA MET A 72 -9.42 19.47 -12.18
C MET A 72 -10.22 20.16 -11.09
N LYS A 73 -9.51 20.72 -10.09
CA LYS A 73 -10.18 21.36 -8.96
C LYS A 73 -10.87 22.60 -9.48
N SER A 74 -12.17 22.68 -9.28
CA SER A 74 -12.89 23.94 -9.48
C SER A 74 -12.24 25.02 -8.60
N LEU A 75 -12.23 26.27 -9.07
CA LEU A 75 -11.76 27.42 -8.29
C LEU A 75 -12.37 27.41 -6.87
N ASN A 76 -13.65 27.09 -6.76
CA ASN A 76 -14.34 27.00 -5.47
C ASN A 76 -13.75 25.89 -4.59
N GLN A 77 -13.41 24.72 -5.14
CA GLN A 77 -12.80 23.62 -4.37
C GLN A 77 -11.43 24.02 -3.82
N GLU A 78 -10.66 24.78 -4.59
CA GLU A 78 -9.35 25.28 -4.15
C GLU A 78 -9.50 26.39 -3.10
N ILE A 79 -10.49 27.29 -3.24
CA ILE A 79 -10.83 28.29 -2.22
C ILE A 79 -11.20 27.61 -0.90
N TYR A 80 -12.11 26.63 -0.93
CA TYR A 80 -12.51 25.88 0.28
C TYR A 80 -11.33 25.13 0.91
N ARG A 81 -10.43 24.55 0.10
CA ARG A 81 -9.21 23.90 0.58
C ARG A 81 -8.31 24.89 1.32
N GLN A 82 -8.08 26.06 0.75
CA GLN A 82 -7.22 27.08 1.35
C GLN A 82 -7.79 27.62 2.66
N ILE A 83 -9.10 27.83 2.74
CA ILE A 83 -9.77 28.26 3.98
C ILE A 83 -9.54 27.23 5.09
N ARG A 84 -9.75 25.94 4.81
CA ARG A 84 -9.54 24.86 5.78
C ARG A 84 -8.09 24.82 6.26
N VAL A 85 -7.13 24.80 5.33
CA VAL A 85 -5.70 24.77 5.68
C VAL A 85 -5.32 25.94 6.57
N LYS A 86 -5.75 27.17 6.24
CA LYS A 86 -5.45 28.36 7.05
C LYS A 86 -6.02 28.25 8.46
N LEU A 87 -7.26 27.76 8.58
CA LEU A 87 -7.92 27.58 9.87
C LEU A 87 -7.18 26.53 10.71
N ASP A 88 -6.86 25.38 10.13
CA ASP A 88 -6.14 24.30 10.80
C ASP A 88 -4.76 24.78 11.28
N THR A 89 -3.99 25.46 10.42
CA THR A 89 -2.69 26.04 10.81
C THR A 89 -2.83 27.03 11.97
N SER A 90 -3.82 27.94 11.92
CA SER A 90 -4.02 28.93 12.98
C SER A 90 -4.40 28.31 14.33
N MET A 91 -5.20 27.23 14.31
CA MET A 91 -5.60 26.51 15.52
C MET A 91 -4.43 25.74 16.12
N ASP A 92 -3.61 25.11 15.28
CA ASP A 92 -2.42 24.39 15.72
C ASP A 92 -1.37 25.33 16.31
N GLU A 93 -1.14 26.49 15.69
CA GLU A 93 -0.29 27.54 16.26
C GLU A 93 -0.76 28.01 17.63
N TYR A 94 -2.08 28.20 17.81
CA TYR A 94 -2.64 28.57 19.10
C TYR A 94 -2.42 27.46 20.15
N ARG A 95 -2.70 26.19 19.81
CA ARG A 95 -2.50 25.05 20.70
C ARG A 95 -1.04 24.90 21.12
N ILE A 96 -0.09 25.03 20.19
CA ILE A 96 1.34 24.98 20.47
C ILE A 96 1.73 26.09 21.46
N LYS A 97 1.24 27.32 21.23
CA LYS A 97 1.49 28.47 22.13
C LYS A 97 0.90 28.27 23.53
N GLN A 98 -0.23 27.57 23.68
CA GLN A 98 -0.81 27.30 25.00
C GLN A 98 -0.10 26.14 25.70
N ASN A 99 0.21 25.05 24.99
CA ASN A 99 0.89 23.90 25.57
C ASN A 99 2.32 24.24 26.01
N GLY A 100 3.03 25.10 25.26
CA GLY A 100 4.35 25.61 25.66
C GLY A 100 4.34 26.53 26.89
N LYS A 101 3.17 27.00 27.35
CA LYS A 101 3.02 27.83 28.56
C LYS A 101 2.67 27.01 29.82
N ILE A 102 2.33 25.72 29.68
CA ILE A 102 1.85 24.87 30.79
C ILE A 102 3.01 24.11 31.49
N THR A 103 4.27 24.40 31.17
CA THR A 103 5.42 23.90 31.98
C THR A 103 6.04 25.05 32.77
N ILE A 104 5.44 25.35 33.92
CA ILE A 104 6.12 26.03 35.03
C ILE A 104 5.93 25.15 36.27
N ASN A 105 7.06 24.76 36.87
CA ASN A 105 7.20 23.88 38.03
C ASN A 105 6.34 24.31 39.22
#